data_AF-A0ABD3PYE8-F1
#
_entry.id   AF-A0ABD3PYE8-F1
#
_cell.length_a   1.000
_cell.length_b   1.000
_cell.length_c   1.000
_cell.angle_alpha   90.00
_cell.angle_beta   90.00
_cell.angle_gamma   90.00
#
_symmetry.space_group_name_H-M   'P 1'
#
loop_
_entity.id
_entity.type
_entity.pdbx_description
1 polymer ?
#
loop_
_entity_poly.entity_id
_entity_poly.type
_entity_poly.pdbx_seq_one_letter_code
_entity_poly.pdbx_strand_id
1 'polypeptide(L)'
;MSTQHNVSQRRPIGADVPSQPYASNGIDIDESKARRRRNCFASEKQRAAASVAFMALVSLLLFFRRGGPTTQNVRQLRDTSSLPLSKYSELSYALEHSDLVALYFAASWCGMSTPISHALDQAFGDNYNDYITGRNWIAVPFESDQRTQLKHHFRTCAMPEVRELGIDREREIPTIIVIDSASHDVLTDEGVKDIRFLKEGVLDHWIELQQKATGL
;
A
#
# COMPACT_ATOMS: atom_id res chain seq x y z
N MET A 1 4.34 60.11 30.92
CA MET A 1 4.42 58.91 30.05
C MET A 1 3.00 58.59 29.63
N SER A 2 2.65 58.91 28.37
CA SER A 2 1.28 58.90 27.84
C SER A 2 0.83 57.49 27.48
N THR A 3 -0.33 57.09 28.00
CA THR A 3 -1.04 55.85 27.64
C THR A 3 -2.02 56.18 26.52
N GLN A 4 -1.78 55.65 25.32
CA GLN A 4 -2.70 55.78 24.19
C GLN A 4 -3.82 54.72 24.30
N HIS A 5 -5.07 55.19 24.38
CA HIS A 5 -6.27 54.38 24.22
C HIS A 5 -6.54 54.15 22.72
N ASN A 6 -6.64 52.89 22.30
CA ASN A 6 -6.96 52.51 20.93
C ASN A 6 -8.48 52.24 20.81
N VAL A 7 -9.16 53.06 20.01
CA VAL A 7 -10.61 53.01 19.78
C VAL A 7 -10.89 52.07 18.59
N SER A 8 -11.46 50.91 18.90
CA SER A 8 -11.90 49.94 17.90
C SER A 8 -13.20 50.40 17.22
N GLN A 9 -13.10 50.88 15.98
CA GLN A 9 -14.25 51.26 15.15
C GLN A 9 -15.00 50.02 14.64
N ARG A 10 -16.29 49.91 15.00
CA ARG A 10 -17.24 48.95 14.43
C ARG A 10 -17.61 49.38 13.01
N ARG A 11 -17.62 48.44 12.06
CA ARG A 11 -18.20 48.64 10.72
C ARG A 11 -19.66 48.17 10.68
N PRO A 12 -20.51 48.81 9.86
CA PRO A 12 -21.94 48.54 9.81
C PRO A 12 -22.30 47.28 9.01
N ILE A 13 -23.44 46.74 9.40
CA ILE A 13 -24.17 45.60 8.84
C ILE A 13 -25.04 46.10 7.67
N GLY A 14 -25.12 45.34 6.59
CA GLY A 14 -26.23 45.41 5.63
C GLY A 14 -25.83 45.49 4.16
N ALA A 15 -25.94 44.36 3.46
CA ALA A 15 -26.29 44.36 2.04
C ALA A 15 -27.02 43.04 1.73
N ASP A 16 -28.29 43.19 1.39
CA ASP A 16 -29.22 42.13 0.99
C ASP A 16 -28.72 41.38 -0.23
N VAL A 17 -28.66 40.05 -0.11
CA VAL A 17 -28.42 39.14 -1.23
C VAL A 17 -29.76 38.59 -1.71
N PRO A 18 -30.17 38.81 -2.96
CA PRO A 18 -31.41 38.26 -3.48
C PRO A 18 -31.35 36.73 -3.56
N SER A 19 -32.30 36.10 -2.89
CA SER A 19 -32.55 34.66 -2.91
C SER A 19 -32.93 34.18 -4.31
N GLN A 20 -32.03 33.45 -4.97
CA GLN A 20 -32.37 32.64 -6.13
C GLN A 20 -33.09 31.35 -5.70
N PRO A 21 -34.14 30.91 -6.41
CA PRO A 21 -34.79 29.65 -6.14
C PRO A 21 -33.87 28.48 -6.51
N TYR A 22 -33.55 27.66 -5.51
CA TYR A 22 -32.91 26.36 -5.68
C TYR A 22 -33.86 25.43 -6.46
N ALA A 23 -33.52 25.13 -7.71
CA ALA A 23 -34.10 24.02 -8.42
C ALA A 23 -33.59 22.72 -7.79
N SER A 24 -34.45 22.04 -7.04
CA SER A 24 -34.25 20.70 -6.51
C SER A 24 -34.29 19.68 -7.66
N ASN A 25 -33.16 19.50 -8.34
CA ASN A 25 -32.93 18.30 -9.13
C ASN A 25 -32.72 17.14 -8.15
N GLY A 26 -33.81 16.44 -7.83
CA GLY A 26 -33.79 15.14 -7.17
C GLY A 26 -33.08 14.14 -8.08
N ILE A 27 -31.76 14.07 -7.97
CA ILE A 27 -30.98 12.98 -8.51
C ILE A 27 -31.15 11.84 -7.52
N ASP A 28 -31.85 10.80 -7.98
CA ASP A 28 -32.08 9.55 -7.28
C ASP A 28 -30.71 8.86 -7.02
N ILE A 29 -30.18 9.03 -5.80
CA ILE A 29 -28.85 8.52 -5.40
C ILE A 29 -28.88 6.99 -5.22
N ASP A 30 -30.05 6.37 -5.14
CA ASP A 30 -30.16 4.94 -4.82
C ASP A 30 -29.99 4.02 -6.04
N GLU A 31 -30.32 4.48 -7.25
CA GLU A 31 -30.18 3.64 -8.46
C GLU A 31 -28.74 3.63 -9.04
N SER A 32 -27.94 4.66 -8.73
CA SER A 32 -26.57 4.80 -9.24
C SER A 32 -25.56 3.84 -8.57
N LYS A 33 -25.85 3.36 -7.35
CA LYS A 33 -25.02 2.34 -6.67
C LYS A 33 -25.35 0.93 -7.13
N ALA A 34 -26.59 0.65 -7.51
CA ALA A 34 -27.01 -0.68 -7.98
C ALA A 34 -26.59 -0.97 -9.44
N ARG A 35 -26.39 0.06 -10.28
CA ARG A 35 -25.95 -0.09 -11.67
C ARG A 35 -24.43 -0.27 -11.82
N ARG A 36 -23.60 0.33 -10.94
CA ARG A 36 -22.14 0.13 -10.95
C ARG A 36 -21.71 -1.29 -10.58
N ARG A 37 -22.47 -1.99 -9.73
CA ARG A 37 -22.18 -3.40 -9.39
C ARG A 37 -22.47 -4.38 -10.53
N ARG A 38 -23.40 -4.04 -11.44
CA ARG A 38 -23.73 -4.90 -12.59
C ARG A 38 -22.81 -4.68 -13.80
N ASN A 39 -22.24 -3.49 -13.96
CA ASN A 39 -21.37 -3.20 -15.10
C ASN A 39 -19.90 -3.63 -14.92
N CYS A 40 -19.44 -3.99 -13.71
CA CYS A 40 -18.15 -4.66 -13.55
C CYS A 40 -18.18 -6.14 -13.95
N PHE A 41 -19.33 -6.82 -13.84
CA PHE A 41 -19.45 -8.25 -14.18
C PHE A 41 -19.85 -8.51 -15.64
N ALA A 42 -20.54 -7.57 -16.30
CA ALA A 42 -21.04 -7.78 -17.66
C ALA A 42 -20.03 -7.45 -18.78
N SER A 43 -18.92 -6.78 -18.47
CA SER A 43 -17.85 -6.45 -19.44
C SER A 43 -16.82 -7.59 -19.62
N GLU A 44 -16.97 -8.70 -18.91
CA GLU A 44 -15.93 -9.74 -18.82
C GLU A 44 -16.00 -10.77 -19.98
N LYS A 45 -17.10 -10.81 -20.74
CA LYS A 45 -17.27 -11.74 -21.88
C LYS A 45 -16.80 -11.22 -23.24
N GLN A 46 -16.46 -9.94 -23.39
CA GLN A 46 -16.09 -9.35 -24.69
C GLN A 46 -14.61 -8.95 -24.83
N ARG A 47 -13.75 -9.27 -23.85
CA ARG A 47 -12.32 -8.92 -23.87
C ARG A 47 -11.35 -10.10 -23.93
N ALA A 48 -11.83 -11.29 -24.29
CA ALA A 48 -10.98 -12.48 -24.38
C ALA A 48 -10.10 -12.54 -25.67
N ALA A 49 -10.09 -11.52 -26.53
CA ALA A 49 -9.38 -11.60 -27.82
C ALA A 49 -8.63 -10.33 -28.25
N ALA A 50 -8.50 -9.30 -27.42
CA ALA A 50 -7.77 -8.10 -27.78
C ALA A 50 -6.90 -7.57 -26.65
N SER A 51 -5.59 -7.60 -26.88
CA SER A 51 -4.53 -6.87 -26.18
C SER A 51 -3.87 -7.57 -24.97
N VAL A 52 -2.92 -8.44 -25.32
CA VAL A 52 -1.87 -9.05 -24.49
C VAL A 52 -0.81 -7.99 -24.09
N ALA A 53 -1.22 -6.85 -23.52
CA ALA A 53 -0.28 -5.81 -23.07
C ALA A 53 -0.95 -4.74 -22.19
N PHE A 54 -1.50 -5.11 -21.03
CA PHE A 54 -1.95 -4.12 -20.04
C PHE A 54 -1.36 -4.40 -18.64
N MET A 55 -0.04 -4.26 -18.58
CA MET A 55 0.76 -3.71 -17.46
C MET A 55 0.16 -3.84 -16.05
N ALA A 56 0.15 -5.04 -15.49
CA ALA A 56 -0.13 -5.25 -14.07
C ALA A 56 1.18 -5.29 -13.27
N LEU A 57 1.75 -4.14 -12.96
CA LEU A 57 2.91 -4.01 -12.06
C LEU A 57 2.53 -4.53 -10.66
N VAL A 58 3.09 -5.67 -10.25
CA VAL A 58 3.09 -6.13 -8.86
C VAL A 58 4.31 -5.47 -8.19
N SER A 59 4.10 -4.31 -7.57
CA SER A 59 5.15 -3.57 -6.87
C SER A 59 5.33 -4.11 -5.45
N LEU A 60 6.47 -4.73 -5.14
CA LEU A 60 6.85 -5.18 -3.81
C LEU A 60 7.47 -4.01 -3.00
N LEU A 61 7.19 -3.87 -1.70
CA LEU A 61 7.44 -2.63 -0.92
C LEU A 61 8.44 -2.80 0.22
N LEU A 62 9.72 -2.61 -0.04
CA LEU A 62 10.74 -2.94 0.96
C LEU A 62 11.14 -1.65 1.70
N PHE A 63 10.96 -1.64 3.02
CA PHE A 63 11.13 -0.43 3.84
C PHE A 63 12.55 -0.37 4.41
N PHE A 64 13.39 0.48 3.81
CA PHE A 64 14.73 0.73 4.31
C PHE A 64 14.71 1.90 5.30
N ARG A 65 14.82 1.59 6.60
CA ARG A 65 15.26 2.58 7.57
C ARG A 65 16.74 2.86 7.30
N ARG A 66 17.07 4.07 6.84
CA ARG A 66 18.45 4.57 6.77
C ARG A 66 18.94 4.80 8.21
N GLY A 67 19.38 3.73 8.86
CA GLY A 67 19.95 3.77 10.20
C GLY A 67 21.24 4.56 10.22
N GLY A 68 21.44 5.35 11.28
CA GLY A 68 22.73 5.90 11.67
C GLY A 68 23.78 4.82 11.93
N PRO A 69 24.95 5.16 12.51
CA PRO A 69 26.12 4.29 12.55
C PRO A 69 25.79 2.89 13.06
N THR A 70 25.70 1.97 12.08
CA THR A 70 25.44 0.55 12.28
C THR A 70 26.52 0.03 13.19
N THR A 71 26.17 -0.22 14.44
CA THR A 71 27.00 -1.05 15.31
C THR A 71 26.95 -2.43 14.66
N GLN A 72 27.98 -2.77 13.88
CA GLN A 72 28.21 -4.12 13.34
C GLN A 72 28.50 -5.06 14.52
N ASN A 73 27.50 -5.25 15.37
CA ASN A 73 27.55 -6.18 16.46
C ASN A 73 27.16 -7.53 15.86
N VAL A 74 28.18 -8.29 15.47
CA VAL A 74 28.20 -9.74 15.33
C VAL A 74 26.79 -10.35 15.15
N ARG A 75 26.17 -10.12 13.97
CA ARG A 75 25.13 -11.03 13.50
C ARG A 75 25.87 -12.34 13.25
N GLN A 76 25.91 -13.18 14.29
CA GLN A 76 26.34 -14.57 14.25
C GLN A 76 25.86 -15.13 12.92
N LEU A 77 26.77 -15.72 12.13
CA LEU A 77 26.49 -16.41 10.86
C LEU A 77 25.43 -17.50 11.11
N ARG A 78 24.16 -17.10 11.18
CA ARG A 78 23.03 -18.01 11.10
C ARG A 78 23.03 -18.51 9.68
N ASP A 79 22.82 -19.81 9.54
CA ASP A 79 22.73 -20.45 8.25
C ASP A 79 21.46 -19.94 7.53
N THR A 80 21.62 -18.87 6.75
CA THR A 80 20.54 -18.20 6.02
C THR A 80 19.93 -19.09 4.94
N SER A 81 20.63 -20.17 4.55
CA SER A 81 20.12 -21.14 3.58
C SER A 81 18.87 -21.89 4.08
N SER A 82 18.61 -21.87 5.39
CA SER A 82 17.47 -22.54 6.01
C SER A 82 16.20 -21.67 6.11
N LEU A 83 16.30 -20.35 5.92
CA LEU A 83 15.17 -19.45 6.13
C LEU A 83 14.15 -19.53 4.97
N PRO A 84 12.83 -19.47 5.22
CA PRO A 84 11.81 -19.79 4.22
C PRO A 84 11.84 -18.91 2.97
N LEU A 85 12.24 -17.64 3.13
CA LEU A 85 12.31 -16.67 2.03
C LEU A 85 13.69 -16.57 1.34
N SER A 86 14.74 -17.25 1.82
CA SER A 86 16.08 -17.15 1.22
C SER A 86 16.15 -17.73 -0.20
N LYS A 87 15.20 -18.60 -0.55
CA LYS A 87 15.05 -19.17 -1.90
C LYS A 87 14.58 -18.17 -2.97
N TYR A 88 14.12 -16.97 -2.58
CA TYR A 88 13.66 -15.94 -3.51
C TYR A 88 14.77 -14.91 -3.74
N SER A 89 15.51 -15.02 -4.84
CA SER A 89 16.61 -14.09 -5.13
C SER A 89 16.16 -12.65 -5.34
N GLU A 90 14.89 -12.42 -5.72
CA GLU A 90 14.34 -11.07 -5.84
C GLU A 90 14.14 -10.40 -4.46
N LEU A 91 14.07 -11.20 -3.39
CA LEU A 91 13.95 -10.69 -2.02
C LEU A 91 15.30 -10.54 -1.31
N SER A 92 16.35 -11.24 -1.76
CA SER A 92 17.59 -11.37 -1.00
C SER A 92 18.21 -10.02 -0.69
N TYR A 93 18.28 -9.13 -1.69
CA TYR A 93 18.83 -7.78 -1.49
C TYR A 93 18.10 -7.01 -0.40
N ALA A 94 16.77 -7.06 -0.37
CA ALA A 94 16.00 -6.33 0.63
C ALA A 94 16.10 -6.94 2.02
N LEU A 95 16.06 -8.27 2.12
CA LEU A 95 16.22 -8.99 3.38
C LEU A 95 17.62 -8.77 3.98
N GLU A 96 18.65 -8.63 3.15
CA GLU A 96 20.02 -8.39 3.60
C GLU A 96 20.28 -6.95 4.08
N HIS A 97 19.56 -5.97 3.52
CA HIS A 97 19.86 -4.55 3.72
C HIS A 97 18.75 -3.78 4.43
N SER A 98 17.69 -4.46 4.88
CA SER A 98 16.61 -3.87 5.68
C SER A 98 16.42 -4.64 6.98
N ASP A 99 15.86 -3.98 7.98
CA ASP A 99 15.35 -4.67 9.17
C ASP A 99 13.92 -5.15 8.93
N LEU A 100 13.12 -4.39 8.17
CA LEU A 100 11.73 -4.67 7.84
C LEU A 100 11.49 -4.71 6.33
N VAL A 101 10.67 -5.67 5.90
CA VAL A 101 10.32 -5.88 4.50
C VAL A 101 8.81 -5.95 4.38
N ALA A 102 8.18 -5.12 3.52
CA ALA A 102 6.77 -5.26 3.20
C ALA A 102 6.56 -5.80 1.77
N LEU A 103 5.64 -6.73 1.61
CA LEU A 103 5.27 -7.29 0.31
C LEU A 103 3.88 -6.77 -0.04
N TYR A 104 3.79 -5.97 -1.10
CA TYR A 104 2.53 -5.42 -1.58
C TYR A 104 2.06 -6.15 -2.83
N PHE A 105 0.96 -6.88 -2.67
CA PHE A 105 0.31 -7.58 -3.75
C PHE A 105 -0.80 -6.68 -4.29
N ALA A 106 -0.58 -6.13 -5.47
CA ALA A 106 -1.50 -5.22 -6.13
C ALA A 106 -1.53 -5.45 -7.63
N ALA A 107 -2.54 -4.88 -8.29
CA ALA A 107 -2.61 -4.84 -9.74
C ALA A 107 -3.19 -3.51 -10.20
N SER A 108 -2.67 -2.97 -11.30
CA SER A 108 -3.12 -1.70 -11.89
C SER A 108 -4.59 -1.73 -12.30
N TRP A 109 -5.11 -2.89 -12.72
CA TRP A 109 -6.50 -3.08 -13.10
C TRP A 109 -7.44 -3.26 -11.91
N CYS A 110 -6.91 -3.47 -10.70
CA CYS A 110 -7.72 -3.62 -9.50
C CYS A 110 -8.03 -2.22 -8.92
N GLY A 111 -9.28 -1.77 -9.09
CA GLY A 111 -9.73 -0.46 -8.59
C GLY A 111 -9.60 -0.26 -7.08
N MET A 112 -9.52 -1.35 -6.30
CA MET A 112 -9.28 -1.28 -4.86
C MET A 112 -7.81 -1.02 -4.50
N SER A 113 -6.87 -1.28 -5.41
CA SER A 113 -5.44 -1.07 -5.18
C SER A 113 -5.05 0.42 -5.27
N THR A 114 -5.68 1.19 -6.15
CA THR A 114 -5.41 2.63 -6.32
C THR A 114 -5.46 3.45 -5.03
N PRO A 115 -6.52 3.38 -4.20
CA PRO A 115 -6.56 4.15 -2.95
C PRO A 115 -5.50 3.69 -1.93
N ILE A 116 -5.07 2.43 -1.97
CA ILE A 116 -4.00 1.92 -1.09
C ILE A 116 -2.63 2.44 -1.55
N SER A 117 -2.37 2.43 -2.85
CA SER A 117 -1.15 3.02 -3.41
C SER A 117 -1.02 4.51 -3.02
N HIS A 118 -2.12 5.27 -3.06
CA HIS A 118 -2.11 6.66 -2.58
C HIS A 118 -1.87 6.77 -1.07
N ALA A 119 -2.44 5.87 -0.27
CA ALA A 119 -2.22 5.88 1.18
C ALA A 119 -0.76 5.53 1.54
N LEU A 120 -0.16 4.61 0.79
CA LEU A 120 1.28 4.31 0.85
C LEU A 120 2.13 5.52 0.48
N ASP A 121 1.77 6.23 -0.59
CA ASP A 121 2.44 7.46 -0.99
C ASP A 121 2.36 8.52 0.12
N GLN A 122 1.22 8.65 0.80
CA GLN A 122 1.05 9.59 1.90
C GLN A 122 1.82 9.19 3.15
N ALA A 123 1.87 7.90 3.47
CA ALA A 123 2.55 7.40 4.65
C ALA A 123 4.08 7.42 4.50
N PHE A 124 4.60 7.28 3.27
CA PHE A 124 6.02 7.01 3.03
C PHE A 124 6.68 7.87 1.93
N GLY A 125 5.94 8.72 1.23
CA GLY A 125 6.46 9.51 0.11
C GLY A 125 6.61 10.99 0.43
N ASP A 126 7.84 11.52 0.32
CA ASP A 126 8.08 12.97 0.42
C ASP A 126 7.86 13.72 -0.91
N ASN A 127 7.71 13.04 -2.06
CA ASN A 127 7.30 13.66 -3.33
C ASN A 127 6.96 12.61 -4.41
N TYR A 128 5.98 12.88 -5.28
CA TYR A 128 5.47 11.92 -6.28
C TYR A 128 6.48 11.54 -7.36
N ASN A 129 7.43 12.43 -7.71
CA ASN A 129 8.46 12.15 -8.73
C ASN A 129 9.57 11.19 -8.24
N ASP A 130 9.65 10.92 -6.93
CA ASP A 130 10.65 10.00 -6.36
C ASP A 130 10.13 8.55 -6.22
N TYR A 131 8.96 8.26 -6.77
CA TYR A 131 8.29 6.96 -6.69
C TYR A 131 9.19 5.77 -7.13
N ILE A 132 10.10 5.99 -8.07
CA ILE A 132 11.06 4.97 -8.57
C ILE A 132 12.51 5.29 -8.15
N THR A 133 12.87 6.56 -7.99
CA THR A 133 14.26 7.00 -7.79
C THR A 133 14.65 7.28 -6.35
N GLY A 134 13.71 7.69 -5.50
CA GLY A 134 13.97 8.08 -4.11
C GLY A 134 13.53 7.06 -3.07
N ARG A 135 12.64 6.14 -3.45
CA ARG A 135 12.20 5.06 -2.56
C ARG A 135 12.98 3.78 -2.84
N ASN A 136 13.32 3.04 -1.79
CA ASN A 136 13.98 1.72 -1.91
C ASN A 136 13.00 0.61 -2.30
N TRP A 137 12.11 0.90 -3.24
CA TRP A 137 11.08 -0.01 -3.73
C TRP A 137 11.67 -0.91 -4.79
N ILE A 138 11.51 -2.22 -4.62
CA ILE A 138 12.02 -3.21 -5.58
C ILE A 138 10.80 -3.85 -6.22
N ALA A 139 10.58 -3.57 -7.51
CA ALA A 139 9.52 -4.22 -8.25
C ALA A 139 9.98 -5.63 -8.66
N VAL A 140 9.19 -6.65 -8.30
CA VAL A 140 9.40 -8.00 -8.83
C VAL A 140 8.95 -7.99 -10.30
N PRO A 141 9.79 -8.38 -11.26
CA PRO A 141 9.42 -8.34 -12.68
C PRO A 141 8.15 -9.12 -12.96
N PHE A 142 7.30 -8.59 -13.84
CA PHE A 142 6.00 -9.18 -14.14
C PHE A 142 6.16 -10.62 -14.63
N GLU A 143 7.00 -10.87 -15.61
CA GLU A 143 7.19 -12.21 -16.18
C GLU A 143 8.03 -13.15 -15.30
N SER A 144 8.44 -12.75 -14.09
CA SER A 144 9.28 -13.60 -13.25
C SER A 144 8.50 -14.77 -12.64
N ASP A 145 9.10 -15.96 -12.67
CA ASP A 145 8.59 -17.13 -11.96
C ASP A 145 8.48 -16.87 -10.45
N GLN A 146 9.39 -16.04 -9.91
CA GLN A 146 9.37 -15.67 -8.49
C GLN A 146 8.10 -14.94 -8.10
N ARG A 147 7.52 -14.10 -8.97
CA ARG A 147 6.23 -13.48 -8.72
C ARG A 147 5.16 -14.54 -8.43
N THR A 148 5.09 -15.57 -9.28
CA THR A 148 4.14 -16.67 -9.13
C THR A 148 4.44 -17.47 -7.86
N GLN A 149 5.71 -17.79 -7.60
CA GLN A 149 6.10 -18.52 -6.39
C GLN A 149 5.81 -17.75 -5.10
N LEU A 150 5.96 -16.42 -5.08
CA LEU A 150 5.58 -15.56 -3.96
C LEU A 150 4.07 -15.58 -3.74
N LYS A 151 3.28 -15.47 -4.82
CA LYS A 151 1.81 -15.59 -4.74
C LYS A 151 1.38 -16.95 -4.18
N HIS A 152 2.04 -18.04 -4.57
CA HIS A 152 1.80 -19.36 -3.99
C HIS A 152 2.18 -19.43 -2.51
N HIS A 153 3.36 -18.91 -2.14
CA HIS A 153 3.87 -18.96 -0.77
C HIS A 153 2.96 -18.21 0.20
N PHE A 154 2.53 -17.01 -0.18
CA PHE A 154 1.65 -16.18 0.63
C PHE A 154 0.17 -16.43 0.36
N ARG A 155 -0.19 -17.35 -0.55
CA ARG A 155 -1.59 -17.65 -0.92
C ARG A 155 -2.40 -16.37 -1.24
N THR A 156 -1.72 -15.40 -1.86
CA THR A 156 -2.26 -14.07 -2.16
C THR A 156 -2.32 -13.89 -3.66
N CYS A 157 -3.53 -13.75 -4.21
CA CYS A 157 -3.72 -13.48 -5.63
C CYS A 157 -5.06 -12.79 -5.89
N ALA A 158 -5.23 -12.28 -7.11
CA ALA A 158 -6.51 -11.75 -7.54
C ALA A 158 -7.45 -12.88 -7.99
N MET A 159 -8.76 -12.67 -7.92
CA MET A 159 -9.75 -13.71 -8.28
C MET A 159 -9.54 -14.33 -9.68
N PRO A 160 -9.26 -13.55 -10.75
CA PRO A 160 -8.98 -14.12 -12.07
C PRO A 160 -7.77 -15.07 -12.09
N GLU A 161 -6.79 -14.83 -11.22
CA GLU A 161 -5.54 -15.59 -11.16
C GLU A 161 -5.68 -16.92 -10.41
N VAL A 162 -6.74 -17.12 -9.62
CA VAL A 162 -6.96 -18.34 -8.81
C VAL A 162 -6.94 -19.60 -9.68
N ARG A 163 -7.69 -19.58 -10.79
CA ARG A 163 -7.77 -20.72 -11.71
C ARG A 163 -6.52 -20.87 -12.58
N GLU A 164 -5.94 -19.75 -12.99
CA GLU A 164 -4.75 -19.71 -13.85
C GLU A 164 -3.52 -20.25 -13.14
N LEU A 165 -3.31 -19.85 -11.89
CA LEU A 165 -2.15 -20.21 -11.10
C LEU A 165 -2.38 -21.47 -10.24
N GLY A 166 -3.63 -21.93 -10.10
CA GLY A 166 -3.95 -23.08 -9.23
C GLY A 166 -3.63 -22.82 -7.76
N ILE A 167 -3.85 -21.58 -7.30
CA ILE A 167 -3.59 -21.16 -5.91
C ILE A 167 -4.87 -21.34 -5.10
N ASP A 168 -4.78 -22.01 -3.95
CA ASP A 168 -5.81 -21.92 -2.92
C ASP A 168 -5.67 -20.58 -2.20
N ARG A 169 -6.55 -19.64 -2.54
CA ARG A 169 -6.40 -18.22 -2.19
C ARG A 169 -6.91 -17.95 -0.77
N GLU A 170 -6.02 -17.47 0.09
CA GLU A 170 -6.35 -16.98 1.44
C GLU A 170 -6.55 -15.47 1.48
N ARG A 171 -5.82 -14.71 0.65
CA ARG A 171 -5.81 -13.24 0.66
C ARG A 171 -6.07 -12.65 -0.73
N GLU A 172 -6.82 -11.54 -0.76
CA GLU A 172 -7.19 -10.80 -1.97
C GLU A 172 -6.37 -9.53 -2.13
N ILE A 173 -6.08 -9.13 -3.36
CA ILE A 173 -5.42 -7.83 -3.62
C ILE A 173 -6.39 -6.64 -3.41
N PRO A 174 -5.92 -5.48 -2.92
CA PRO A 174 -4.58 -5.24 -2.41
C PRO A 174 -4.35 -5.93 -1.07
N THR A 175 -3.14 -6.47 -0.86
CA THR A 175 -2.67 -7.02 0.42
C THR A 175 -1.26 -6.51 0.68
N ILE A 176 -0.93 -6.21 1.95
CA ILE A 176 0.41 -5.84 2.39
C ILE A 176 0.80 -6.77 3.53
N ILE A 177 1.90 -7.50 3.35
CA ILE A 177 2.45 -8.43 4.34
C ILE A 177 3.78 -7.86 4.82
N VAL A 178 3.92 -7.66 6.12
CA VAL A 178 5.15 -7.14 6.74
C VAL A 178 5.92 -8.28 7.35
N ILE A 179 7.22 -8.29 7.11
CA ILE A 179 8.13 -9.40 7.38
C ILE A 179 9.34 -8.84 8.13
N ASP A 180 9.75 -9.57 9.16
CA ASP A 180 11.04 -9.33 9.81
C ASP A 180 12.17 -9.91 8.96
N SER A 181 13.15 -9.09 8.60
CA SER A 181 14.22 -9.52 7.68
C SER A 181 15.20 -10.50 8.33
N ALA A 182 15.29 -10.53 9.67
CA ALA A 182 16.21 -11.41 10.37
C ALA A 182 15.67 -12.85 10.53
N SER A 183 14.38 -12.99 10.83
CA SER A 183 13.71 -14.30 11.02
C SER A 183 12.99 -14.80 9.77
N HIS A 184 12.66 -13.89 8.84
CA HIS A 184 11.72 -14.11 7.73
C HIS A 184 10.28 -14.39 8.20
N ASP A 185 9.95 -14.12 9.47
CA ASP A 185 8.61 -14.30 10.02
C ASP A 185 7.68 -13.16 9.57
N VAL A 186 6.41 -13.50 9.35
CA VAL A 186 5.36 -12.52 9.07
C VAL A 186 4.96 -11.84 10.37
N LEU A 187 5.18 -10.52 10.44
CA LEU A 187 4.80 -9.69 11.59
C LEU A 187 3.32 -9.30 11.54
N THR A 188 2.80 -9.03 10.35
CA THR A 188 1.38 -8.72 10.10
C THR A 188 1.04 -8.96 8.64
N ASP A 189 -0.14 -9.51 8.36
CA ASP A 189 -0.75 -9.57 7.02
C ASP A 189 -1.92 -8.57 6.86
N GLU A 190 -2.11 -7.71 7.86
CA GLU A 190 -3.14 -6.67 7.92
C GLU A 190 -2.59 -5.29 7.51
N GLY A 191 -1.46 -5.23 6.81
CA GLY A 191 -0.78 -3.97 6.48
C GLY A 191 -1.65 -2.96 5.72
N VAL A 192 -2.67 -3.42 4.98
CA VAL A 192 -3.67 -2.55 4.34
C VAL A 192 -4.54 -1.83 5.38
N LYS A 193 -4.93 -2.51 6.46
CA LYS A 193 -5.66 -1.89 7.57
C LYS A 193 -4.73 -0.93 8.30
N ASP A 194 -3.51 -1.35 8.61
CA ASP A 194 -2.54 -0.53 9.35
C ASP A 194 -2.32 0.81 8.68
N ILE A 195 -2.09 0.83 7.36
CA ILE A 195 -1.93 2.07 6.60
C ILE A 195 -3.18 2.94 6.62
N ARG A 196 -4.37 2.35 6.48
CA ARG A 196 -5.63 3.11 6.45
C ARG A 196 -5.89 3.82 7.78
N PHE A 197 -5.59 3.16 8.90
CA PHE A 197 -5.93 3.65 10.22
C PHE A 197 -4.81 4.48 10.85
N LEU A 198 -3.55 4.07 10.70
CA LEU A 198 -2.41 4.67 11.36
C LEU A 198 -1.73 5.78 10.53
N LYS A 199 -1.87 5.73 9.20
CA LYS A 199 -1.29 6.72 8.27
C LYS A 199 0.20 6.93 8.53
N GLU A 200 0.61 8.13 8.97
CA GLU A 200 2.00 8.50 9.25
C GLU A 200 2.63 7.66 10.38
N GLY A 201 1.83 7.13 11.31
CA GLY A 201 2.31 6.29 12.42
C GLY A 201 2.43 4.80 12.09
N VAL A 202 2.21 4.40 10.83
CA VAL A 202 2.22 2.98 10.45
C VAL A 202 3.60 2.33 10.60
N LEU A 203 4.67 3.10 10.34
CA LEU A 203 6.04 2.59 10.44
C LEU A 203 6.39 2.26 11.89
N ASP A 204 6.10 3.19 12.81
CA ASP A 204 6.38 3.01 14.23
C ASP A 204 5.65 1.77 14.76
N HIS A 205 4.40 1.57 14.32
CA HIS A 205 3.64 0.37 14.65
C HIS A 205 4.31 -0.93 14.16
N TRP A 206 4.80 -0.97 12.92
CA TRP A 206 5.48 -2.16 12.40
C TRP A 206 6.83 -2.42 13.09
N ILE A 207 7.55 -1.37 13.49
CA ILE A 207 8.77 -1.49 14.30
C ILE A 207 8.44 -2.06 15.68
N GLU A 208 7.36 -1.61 16.32
CA GLU A 208 6.92 -2.19 17.60
C GLU A 208 6.56 -3.68 17.49
N LEU A 209 5.94 -4.10 16.38
CA LEU A 209 5.67 -5.52 16.14
C LEU A 209 6.96 -6.34 16.05
N GLN A 210 7.98 -5.81 15.36
CA GLN A 210 9.30 -6.44 15.27
C GLN A 210 10.00 -6.55 16.63
N GLN A 211 9.98 -5.48 17.43
CA GLN A 211 10.56 -5.46 18.78
C GLN A 211 9.87 -6.52 19.67
N LYS A 212 8.54 -6.56 19.65
CA LYS A 212 7.76 -7.58 20.37
C LYS A 212 8.09 -9.00 19.93
N ALA A 213 8.27 -9.24 18.63
CA ALA A 213 8.62 -10.55 18.10
C ALA A 213 10.05 -10.99 18.48
N THR A 214 10.98 -10.04 18.57
CA THR A 214 12.39 -10.30 18.93
C THR A 214 12.65 -10.32 20.45
N GLY A 215 11.66 -9.93 21.26
CA GLY A 215 11.78 -9.85 22.71
C GLY A 215 12.62 -8.67 23.21
N LEU A 216 12.71 -7.60 22.42
CA LEU A 216 13.39 -6.34 22.75
C LEU A 216 12.45 -5.30 23.36
#